data_AF-A0A367JWL9-F1
#
_entry.id   AF-A0A367JWL9-F1
#
_cell.length_a   1.000
_cell.length_b   1.000
_cell.length_c   1.000
_cell.angle_alpha   90.00
_cell.angle_beta   90.00
_cell.angle_gamma   90.00
#
_symmetry.space_group_name_H-M   'P 1'
#
loop_
_entity.id
_entity.type
_entity.pdbx_description
1 polymer ?
#
loop_
_entity_poly.entity_id
_entity_poly.type
_entity_poly.pdbx_seq_one_letter_code
_entity_poly.pdbx_strand_id
1 'polypeptide(L)'
;MTHTLFFILLALTFVSGELLIDDIRTYDIPQPLITQNTTETLKPYRFGLSIPVSITNELPLLSQETVWQWRIKIHSSGALSLSFIFDQLWIPKGARVDIFNQNDRQQILTSQKTRFATKPMAGNTLFLEYTSPFLYPLPKIYLSRVVYGYRQVPFLKSLSFPGSNQR
;
A
#
# COMPACT_ATOMS: atom_id res chain seq x y z
N MET A 1 38.20 50.70 -0.56
CA MET A 1 36.77 50.28 -0.52
C MET A 1 36.60 49.19 -1.56
N THR A 2 36.61 47.93 -1.13
CA THR A 2 36.66 46.76 -2.02
C THR A 2 35.32 46.04 -1.87
N HIS A 3 34.49 46.09 -2.92
CA HIS A 3 33.18 45.43 -2.92
C HIS A 3 33.36 43.95 -3.27
N THR A 4 33.14 43.09 -2.28
CA THR A 4 32.99 41.64 -2.45
C THR A 4 31.61 41.37 -3.07
N LEU A 5 31.58 40.94 -4.33
CA LEU A 5 30.36 40.39 -4.93
C LEU A 5 30.10 39.00 -4.37
N PHE A 6 29.02 38.88 -3.60
CA PHE A 6 28.43 37.63 -3.13
C PHE A 6 27.74 36.95 -4.33
N PHE A 7 28.41 35.98 -4.95
CA PHE A 7 27.75 35.04 -5.86
C PHE A 7 26.92 34.07 -5.01
N ILE A 8 25.60 34.30 -4.98
CA ILE A 8 24.64 33.33 -4.46
C ILE A 8 24.66 32.14 -5.41
N LEU A 9 25.34 31.08 -5.00
CA LEU A 9 25.27 29.77 -5.64
C LEU A 9 23.85 29.24 -5.41
N LEU A 10 22.99 29.38 -6.41
CA LEU A 10 21.72 28.67 -6.47
C LEU A 10 22.07 27.18 -6.51
N ALA A 11 22.01 26.52 -5.35
CA ALA A 11 22.12 25.08 -5.26
C ALA A 11 20.90 24.49 -5.99
N LEU A 12 21.09 24.17 -7.26
CA LEU A 12 20.19 23.33 -8.02
C LEU A 12 20.34 21.92 -7.42
N THR A 13 19.68 21.67 -6.28
CA THR A 13 19.58 20.33 -5.74
C THR A 13 18.69 19.55 -6.69
N PHE A 14 19.34 18.78 -7.56
CA PHE A 14 18.75 17.71 -8.34
C PHE A 14 18.20 16.69 -7.33
N VAL A 15 16.92 16.83 -6.96
CA VAL A 15 16.24 15.84 -6.13
C VAL A 15 16.01 14.62 -7.02
N SER A 16 16.74 13.55 -6.71
CA SER A 16 16.52 12.22 -7.27
C SER A 16 15.03 11.89 -7.21
N GLY A 17 14.47 11.40 -8.31
CA GLY A 17 13.03 11.11 -8.50
C GLY A 17 12.47 10.00 -7.60
N GLU A 18 12.51 10.20 -6.29
CA GLU A 18 11.47 9.73 -5.39
C GLU A 18 10.25 10.63 -5.63
N LEU A 19 9.06 10.04 -5.75
CA LEU A 19 7.84 10.83 -5.64
C LEU A 19 7.96 11.64 -4.35
N LEU A 20 7.91 12.96 -4.44
CA LEU A 20 7.84 13.81 -3.26
C LEU A 20 6.69 13.29 -2.39
N ILE A 21 6.94 13.15 -1.08
CA ILE A 21 5.99 12.60 -0.10
C ILE A 21 4.62 13.29 -0.18
N ASP A 22 4.58 14.52 -0.70
CA ASP A 22 3.40 15.37 -0.83
C ASP A 22 2.38 14.92 -1.90
N ASP A 23 2.76 14.05 -2.85
CA ASP A 23 1.85 13.61 -3.94
C ASP A 23 1.19 12.24 -3.71
N ILE A 24 1.47 11.57 -2.57
CA ILE A 24 0.85 10.27 -2.30
C ILE A 24 -0.58 10.46 -1.80
N ARG A 25 -1.54 10.16 -2.67
CA ARG A 25 -2.96 10.12 -2.28
C ARG A 25 -3.15 9.14 -1.12
N THR A 26 -3.63 9.68 0.00
CA THR A 26 -3.86 8.92 1.23
C THR A 26 -5.36 8.70 1.44
N TYR A 27 -5.73 7.46 1.75
CA TYR A 27 -7.07 7.05 2.12
C TYR A 27 -7.07 6.63 3.59
N ASP A 28 -7.64 7.47 4.45
CA ASP A 28 -7.89 7.14 5.85
C ASP A 28 -9.21 6.37 5.97
N ILE A 29 -9.09 5.08 6.26
CA ILE A 29 -10.22 4.19 6.45
C ILE A 29 -10.59 4.19 7.93
N PRO A 30 -11.83 4.57 8.30
CA PRO A 30 -12.23 4.65 9.69
C PRO A 30 -12.16 3.29 10.37
N GLN A 31 -11.79 3.30 11.65
CA GLN A 31 -11.85 2.10 12.48
C GLN A 31 -13.30 1.59 12.52
N PRO A 32 -13.54 0.31 12.20
CA PRO A 32 -14.88 -0.25 12.21
C PRO A 32 -15.34 -0.48 13.66
N LEU A 33 -16.65 -0.37 13.90
CA LEU A 33 -17.23 -0.74 15.19
C LEU A 33 -17.10 -2.26 15.39
N ILE A 34 -16.34 -2.67 16.40
CA ILE A 34 -16.14 -4.08 16.75
C ILE A 34 -17.16 -4.44 17.83
N THR A 35 -18.31 -4.98 17.45
CA THR A 35 -19.28 -5.51 18.42
C THR A 35 -18.81 -6.88 18.90
N GLN A 36 -18.18 -6.94 20.07
CA GLN A 36 -17.86 -8.21 20.74
C GLN A 36 -19.06 -8.65 21.57
N ASN A 37 -20.04 -9.34 20.97
CA ASN A 37 -20.97 -10.14 21.76
C ASN A 37 -20.26 -11.43 22.16
N THR A 38 -19.66 -11.43 23.36
CA THR A 38 -18.86 -12.50 23.95
C THR A 38 -19.66 -13.71 24.45
N THR A 39 -20.96 -13.78 24.20
CA THR A 39 -21.83 -14.86 24.68
C THR A 39 -22.29 -15.88 23.62
N GLU A 40 -21.89 -15.75 22.35
CA GLU A 40 -22.25 -16.72 21.30
C GLU A 40 -21.06 -17.62 20.94
N THR A 41 -21.00 -18.78 21.60
CA THR A 41 -19.95 -19.81 21.53
C THR A 41 -19.79 -20.52 20.17
N LEU A 42 -20.43 -20.05 19.10
CA LEU A 42 -20.51 -20.78 17.81
C LEU A 42 -20.19 -19.94 16.56
N LYS A 43 -19.76 -18.68 16.69
CA LYS A 43 -19.35 -17.89 15.51
C LYS A 43 -17.94 -18.29 15.04
N PRO A 44 -17.70 -18.45 13.72
CA PRO A 44 -16.37 -18.75 13.20
C PRO A 44 -15.38 -17.70 13.66
N TYR A 45 -14.15 -18.12 13.97
CA TYR A 45 -13.10 -17.22 14.42
C TYR A 45 -12.87 -16.10 13.40
N ARG A 46 -13.27 -14.87 13.76
CA ARG A 46 -13.06 -13.67 12.93
C ARG A 46 -11.83 -12.94 13.45
N PHE A 47 -10.84 -12.77 12.58
CA PHE A 47 -9.63 -11.98 12.87
C PHE A 47 -9.66 -10.58 12.27
N GLY A 48 -10.56 -10.34 11.29
CA GLY A 48 -10.67 -9.06 10.62
C GLY A 48 -12.10 -8.71 10.19
N LEU A 49 -12.36 -7.41 10.05
CA LEU A 49 -13.58 -6.84 9.51
C LEU A 49 -13.29 -6.27 8.13
N SER A 50 -14.13 -6.62 7.17
CA SER A 50 -13.93 -6.15 5.80
C SER A 50 -14.71 -4.86 5.58
N ILE A 51 -14.01 -3.77 5.31
CA ILE A 51 -14.55 -2.44 5.13
C ILE A 51 -14.69 -2.17 3.63
N PRO A 52 -15.90 -1.86 3.12
CA PRO A 52 -16.07 -1.54 1.71
C PRO A 52 -15.37 -0.22 1.37
N VAL A 53 -14.68 -0.21 0.24
CA VAL A 53 -14.05 0.98 -0.34
C VAL A 53 -14.29 0.99 -1.85
N SER A 54 -14.09 2.14 -2.50
CA SER A 54 -14.17 2.25 -3.96
C SER A 54 -12.95 2.98 -4.48
N ILE A 55 -11.87 2.24 -4.68
CA ILE A 55 -10.57 2.79 -5.10
C ILE A 55 -10.18 2.15 -6.44
N THR A 56 -9.91 2.99 -7.44
CA THR A 56 -9.45 2.56 -8.77
C THR A 56 -7.99 2.91 -8.98
N ASN A 57 -7.40 2.51 -10.11
CA ASN A 57 -6.07 3.01 -10.49
C ASN A 57 -6.09 4.54 -10.64
N GLU A 58 -4.96 5.15 -10.32
CA GLU A 58 -4.68 6.56 -10.60
C GLU A 58 -4.01 6.69 -11.98
N LEU A 59 -3.84 7.92 -12.45
CA LEU A 59 -2.99 8.21 -13.60
C LEU A 59 -1.52 8.11 -13.17
N PRO A 60 -0.68 7.32 -13.86
CA PRO A 60 0.73 7.25 -13.53
C PRO A 60 1.44 8.54 -13.93
N LEU A 61 2.36 8.97 -13.06
CA LEU A 61 3.31 10.04 -13.32
C LEU A 61 4.65 9.43 -13.76
N LEU A 62 5.38 10.14 -14.60
CA LEU A 62 6.72 9.73 -15.00
C LEU A 62 7.68 9.93 -13.82
N SER A 63 8.28 8.84 -13.36
CA SER A 63 9.36 8.82 -12.41
C SER A 63 10.67 8.43 -13.08
N GLN A 64 11.78 8.95 -12.54
CA GLN A 64 13.14 8.60 -12.96
C GLN A 64 13.31 8.64 -14.49
N GLU A 65 12.65 9.61 -15.13
CA GLU A 65 12.67 9.91 -16.57
C GLU A 65 12.15 8.81 -17.52
N THR A 66 11.94 7.58 -17.05
CA THR A 66 11.66 6.42 -17.94
C THR A 66 10.59 5.46 -17.41
N VAL A 67 10.13 5.62 -16.17
CA VAL A 67 9.22 4.67 -15.52
C VAL A 67 7.92 5.37 -15.16
N TRP A 68 6.79 4.78 -15.53
CA TRP A 68 5.47 5.29 -15.17
C TRP A 68 5.01 4.64 -13.87
N GLN A 69 4.65 5.46 -12.90
CA GLN A 69 4.23 4.96 -11.60
C GLN A 69 3.14 5.82 -10.95
N TRP A 70 2.33 5.16 -10.11
CA TRP A 70 1.51 5.84 -9.12
C TRP A 70 1.52 5.02 -7.83
N ARG A 71 1.29 5.70 -6.72
CA ARG A 71 1.25 5.09 -5.39
C ARG A 71 0.12 5.71 -4.59
N ILE A 72 -0.62 4.86 -3.89
CA ILE A 72 -1.60 5.29 -2.89
C ILE A 72 -1.23 4.71 -1.52
N LYS A 73 -1.57 5.45 -0.47
CA LYS A 73 -1.44 5.03 0.92
C LYS A 73 -2.82 4.72 1.47
N ILE A 74 -2.99 3.54 2.06
CA ILE A 74 -4.18 3.17 2.82
C ILE A 74 -3.75 3.12 4.29
N HIS A 75 -4.43 3.88 5.13
CA HIS A 75 -4.20 3.91 6.57
C HIS A 75 -5.50 3.65 7.31
N SER A 76 -5.45 2.86 8.39
CA SER A 76 -6.60 2.63 9.26
C SER A 76 -6.16 2.46 10.69
N SER A 77 -6.44 3.47 11.52
CA SER A 77 -5.96 3.52 12.91
C SER A 77 -6.38 2.29 13.73
N GLY A 78 -5.47 1.80 14.56
CA GLY A 78 -5.68 0.63 15.43
C GLY A 78 -5.68 -0.73 14.74
N ALA A 79 -5.55 -0.80 13.41
CA ALA A 79 -5.43 -2.08 12.72
C ALA A 79 -4.13 -2.79 13.12
N LEU A 80 -4.22 -4.07 13.50
CA LEU A 80 -3.06 -4.94 13.75
C LEU A 80 -2.50 -5.51 12.44
N SER A 81 -3.35 -5.65 11.43
CA SER A 81 -2.94 -5.97 10.06
C SER A 81 -3.95 -5.39 9.08
N LEU A 82 -3.50 -5.20 7.85
CA LEU A 82 -4.35 -4.84 6.73
C LEU A 82 -4.19 -5.87 5.59
N SER A 83 -5.24 -6.07 4.81
CA SER A 83 -5.17 -6.72 3.51
C SER A 83 -6.16 -6.09 2.53
N PHE A 84 -5.99 -6.37 1.24
CA PHE A 84 -6.81 -5.85 0.17
C PHE A 84 -7.63 -6.94 -0.48
N ILE A 85 -8.85 -6.60 -0.88
CA ILE A 85 -9.70 -7.43 -1.73
C ILE A 85 -10.01 -6.63 -2.99
N PHE A 86 -9.53 -7.15 -4.11
CA PHE A 86 -9.76 -6.60 -5.44
C PHE A 86 -10.90 -7.34 -6.11
N ASP A 87 -11.91 -6.60 -6.58
CA ASP A 87 -12.93 -7.16 -7.46
C ASP A 87 -12.39 -7.32 -8.87
N GLN A 88 -11.50 -6.41 -9.29
CA GLN A 88 -10.79 -6.47 -10.57
C GLN A 88 -9.32 -6.09 -10.41
N LEU A 89 -8.42 -6.92 -10.94
CA LEU A 89 -6.98 -6.65 -11.00
C LEU A 89 -6.45 -7.16 -12.34
N TRP A 90 -6.35 -6.25 -13.32
CA TRP A 90 -5.70 -6.50 -14.59
C TRP A 90 -4.45 -5.63 -14.71
N ILE A 91 -3.30 -6.29 -14.92
CA ILE A 91 -1.98 -5.67 -15.02
C ILE A 91 -1.42 -5.99 -16.43
N PRO A 92 -1.09 -4.96 -17.23
CA PRO A 92 -0.45 -5.12 -18.53
C PRO A 92 0.85 -5.94 -18.48
N LYS A 93 1.21 -6.55 -19.62
CA LYS A 93 2.45 -7.30 -19.75
C LYS A 93 3.67 -6.40 -19.56
N GLY A 94 4.57 -6.75 -18.65
CA GLY A 94 5.77 -5.97 -18.34
C GLY A 94 5.56 -4.91 -17.26
N ALA A 95 4.32 -4.72 -16.78
CA ALA A 95 4.02 -3.91 -15.61
C ALA A 95 3.85 -4.79 -14.35
N ARG A 96 3.88 -4.15 -13.18
CA ARG A 96 3.70 -4.80 -11.89
C ARG A 96 2.87 -3.96 -10.93
N VAL A 97 2.32 -4.64 -9.93
CA VAL A 97 1.71 -4.04 -8.75
C VAL A 97 2.45 -4.54 -7.51
N ASP A 98 2.83 -3.62 -6.65
CA ASP A 98 3.47 -3.87 -5.37
C ASP A 98 2.52 -3.48 -4.23
N ILE A 99 2.36 -4.38 -3.26
CA ILE A 99 1.60 -4.14 -2.03
C ILE A 99 2.57 -4.29 -0.88
N PHE A 100 2.77 -3.25 -0.09
CA PHE A 100 3.84 -3.27 0.89
C PHE A 100 3.60 -2.35 2.08
N ASN A 101 4.39 -2.59 3.13
CA ASN A 101 4.65 -1.65 4.20
C ASN A 101 6.15 -1.68 4.54
N GLN A 102 6.51 -1.20 5.74
CA GLN A 102 7.91 -1.16 6.20
C GLN A 102 8.52 -2.55 6.39
N ASN A 103 7.71 -3.59 6.63
CA ASN A 103 8.18 -4.90 7.07
C ASN A 103 8.00 -6.00 6.00
N ASP A 104 7.07 -5.82 5.06
CA ASP A 104 6.68 -6.85 4.11
C ASP A 104 6.31 -6.25 2.75
N ARG A 105 6.50 -7.04 1.68
CA ARG A 105 6.16 -6.71 0.30
C ARG A 105 5.60 -7.94 -0.42
N GLN A 106 4.50 -7.76 -1.12
CA GLN A 106 3.91 -8.71 -2.05
C GLN A 106 3.91 -8.09 -3.45
N GLN A 107 4.66 -8.72 -4.37
CA GLN A 107 4.71 -8.32 -5.76
C GLN A 107 3.72 -9.15 -6.59
N ILE A 108 3.01 -8.51 -7.50
CA ILE A 108 2.10 -9.13 -8.47
C ILE A 108 2.52 -8.67 -9.86
N LEU A 109 3.10 -9.59 -10.62
CA LEU A 109 3.46 -9.36 -12.01
C LEU A 109 2.26 -9.66 -12.91
N THR A 110 2.18 -8.96 -14.06
CA THR A 110 1.32 -9.27 -15.22
C THR A 110 0.25 -10.33 -14.93
N SER A 111 -0.95 -9.89 -14.60
CA SER A 111 -2.00 -10.77 -14.10
C SER A 111 -3.37 -10.29 -14.51
N GLN A 112 -4.31 -11.23 -14.59
CA GLN A 112 -5.73 -10.96 -14.68
C GLN A 112 -6.42 -11.76 -13.60
N LYS A 113 -6.89 -11.07 -12.56
CA LYS A 113 -7.57 -11.68 -11.42
C LYS A 113 -8.88 -10.96 -11.14
N THR A 114 -9.86 -11.73 -10.71
CA THR A 114 -11.17 -11.28 -10.20
C THR A 114 -11.36 -11.84 -8.80
N ARG A 115 -11.96 -11.07 -7.89
CA ARG A 115 -12.16 -11.49 -6.48
C ARG A 115 -10.86 -11.96 -5.80
N PHE A 116 -9.79 -11.18 -5.96
CA PHE A 116 -8.46 -11.52 -5.44
C PHE A 116 -8.22 -10.86 -4.08
N ALA A 117 -7.87 -11.67 -3.08
CA ALA A 117 -7.46 -11.20 -1.77
C ALA A 117 -5.95 -11.33 -1.58
N THR A 118 -5.33 -10.34 -0.94
CA THR A 118 -3.90 -10.37 -0.59
C THR A 118 -3.69 -11.04 0.75
N LYS A 119 -2.44 -11.45 1.03
CA LYS A 119 -2.11 -11.86 2.40
C LYS A 119 -2.27 -10.67 3.36
N PRO A 120 -2.70 -10.90 4.62
CA PRO A 120 -2.62 -9.88 5.64
C PRO A 120 -1.17 -9.53 5.95
N MET A 121 -0.92 -8.22 6.08
CA MET A 121 0.39 -7.66 6.41
C MET A 121 0.26 -6.89 7.72
N ALA A 122 1.20 -7.11 8.64
CA ALA A 122 1.18 -6.52 9.97
C ALA A 122 1.30 -4.99 9.92
N GLY A 123 0.55 -4.30 10.78
CA GLY A 123 0.51 -2.84 10.86
C GLY A 123 -0.78 -2.22 10.33
N ASN A 124 -0.85 -0.89 10.47
CA ASN A 124 -2.05 -0.09 10.20
C ASN A 124 -1.94 0.75 8.92
N THR A 125 -0.87 0.56 8.15
CA THR A 125 -0.60 1.27 6.90
C THR A 125 -0.17 0.26 5.84
N LEU A 126 -0.75 0.38 4.64
CA LEU A 126 -0.32 -0.34 3.45
C LEU A 126 -0.27 0.59 2.24
N PHE A 127 0.71 0.36 1.38
CA PHE A 127 0.84 1.02 0.09
C PHE A 127 0.40 0.08 -1.02
N LEU A 128 -0.25 0.65 -2.03
CA LEU A 128 -0.50 0.02 -3.31
C LEU A 128 0.21 0.86 -4.37
N GLU A 129 1.15 0.23 -5.07
CA GLU A 129 1.96 0.88 -6.10
C GLU A 129 1.82 0.14 -7.42
N TYR A 130 1.72 0.89 -8.49
CA TYR A 130 1.82 0.40 -9.86
C TYR A 130 3.09 0.94 -10.49
N THR A 131 3.77 0.09 -11.25
CA THR A 131 4.96 0.48 -12.01
C THR A 131 4.94 -0.14 -13.41
N SER A 132 5.26 0.67 -14.41
CA SER A 132 5.27 0.26 -15.82
C SER A 132 6.36 0.96 -16.63
N PRO A 133 7.02 0.28 -17.58
CA PRO A 133 7.93 0.92 -18.52
C PRO A 133 7.22 1.69 -19.64
N PHE A 134 5.88 1.63 -19.70
CA PHE A 134 5.07 2.28 -20.72
C PHE A 134 3.83 2.94 -20.10
N LEU A 135 3.33 4.00 -20.72
CA LEU A 135 2.13 4.71 -20.27
C LEU A 135 0.84 3.94 -20.61
N TYR A 136 0.83 3.22 -21.73
CA TYR A 136 -0.34 2.47 -22.21
C TYR A 136 -0.01 1.02 -22.58
N PRO A 137 -0.95 0.08 -22.37
CA PRO A 137 -2.28 0.29 -21.78
C PRO A 137 -2.22 0.52 -20.26
N LEU A 138 -3.17 1.30 -19.72
CA LEU A 138 -3.30 1.53 -18.27
C LEU A 138 -3.88 0.29 -17.56
N PRO A 139 -3.48 0.00 -16.31
CA PRO A 139 -4.03 -1.13 -15.57
C PRO A 139 -5.53 -0.93 -15.28
N LYS A 140 -6.26 -2.03 -15.07
CA LYS A 140 -7.65 -1.97 -14.55
C LYS A 140 -7.64 -2.52 -13.14
N ILE A 141 -7.67 -1.62 -12.16
CA ILE A 141 -7.62 -1.97 -10.75
C ILE A 141 -8.88 -1.46 -10.09
N TYR A 142 -9.56 -2.33 -9.35
CA TYR A 142 -10.68 -1.98 -8.50
C TYR A 142 -10.52 -2.69 -7.15
N LEU A 143 -10.04 -1.92 -6.17
CA LEU A 143 -9.97 -2.30 -4.77
C LEU A 143 -11.34 -2.07 -4.14
N SER A 144 -12.04 -3.16 -3.82
CA SER A 144 -13.42 -3.12 -3.33
C SER A 144 -13.50 -3.18 -1.81
N ARG A 145 -12.50 -3.77 -1.13
CA ARG A 145 -12.49 -3.86 0.34
C ARG A 145 -11.09 -3.78 0.93
N VAL A 146 -11.00 -3.14 2.10
CA VAL A 146 -9.85 -3.22 3.00
C VAL A 146 -10.22 -4.08 4.20
N VAL A 147 -9.44 -5.11 4.49
CA VAL A 147 -9.66 -5.96 5.67
C VAL A 147 -8.89 -5.39 6.85
N TYR A 148 -9.64 -4.94 7.85
CA TYR A 148 -9.13 -4.46 9.14
C TYR A 148 -8.92 -5.63 10.09
N GLY A 149 -7.69 -6.09 10.24
CA GLY A 149 -7.33 -7.11 11.21
C GLY A 149 -7.27 -6.53 12.63
N TYR A 150 -8.18 -6.94 13.51
CA TYR A 150 -8.29 -6.43 14.89
C TYR A 150 -7.90 -7.46 15.96
N ARG A 151 -7.56 -8.69 15.56
CA ARG A 151 -7.04 -9.73 16.46
C ARG A 151 -5.70 -10.23 15.97
N GLN A 152 -4.81 -10.51 16.91
CA GLN A 152 -3.57 -11.23 16.60
C GLN A 152 -3.91 -12.67 16.24
N VAL A 153 -3.26 -13.16 15.19
CA VAL A 153 -3.36 -14.54 14.71
C VAL A 153 -1.96 -15.11 14.57
N PRO A 154 -1.77 -16.43 14.81
CA PRO A 154 -0.43 -17.03 14.82
C PRO A 154 0.42 -16.73 13.58
N PHE A 155 -0.19 -16.65 12.39
CA PHE A 155 0.55 -16.34 11.16
C PHE A 155 1.03 -14.87 11.07
N LEU A 156 0.40 -13.93 11.80
CA LEU A 156 0.92 -12.55 11.89
C LEU A 156 2.19 -12.50 12.75
N LYS A 157 2.29 -13.37 13.77
CA LYS A 157 3.45 -13.44 14.66
C LYS A 157 4.72 -13.85 13.93
N SER A 158 4.61 -14.68 12.89
CA SER A 158 5.74 -15.07 12.03
C SER A 158 6.12 -14.04 10.97
N LEU A 159 5.25 -13.06 10.67
CA LEU A 159 5.52 -11.96 9.74
C LEU A 159 6.16 -10.75 10.45
N SER A 160 5.91 -10.61 11.75
CA SER A 160 6.70 -9.76 12.64
C SER A 160 7.98 -10.50 13.06
N PHE A 161 9.13 -10.10 12.49
CA PHE A 161 10.53 -10.43 12.84
C PHE A 161 11.18 -11.69 12.22
N PRO A 162 12.25 -11.49 11.41
CA PRO A 162 13.52 -12.18 11.58
C PRO A 162 14.42 -11.31 12.47
N GLY A 163 14.43 -11.52 13.80
CA GLY A 163 15.33 -10.72 14.65
C GLY A 163 15.18 -10.80 16.17
N SER A 164 14.11 -11.37 16.71
CA SER A 164 13.98 -11.53 18.17
C SER A 164 13.97 -13.01 18.55
N ASN A 165 15.13 -13.64 18.49
CA ASN A 165 15.53 -14.80 19.30
C ASN A 165 16.98 -15.18 18.96
N GLN A 166 17.92 -14.45 19.55
CA GLN A 166 19.25 -14.94 19.86
C GLN A 166 19.46 -14.63 21.35
N ARG A 167 19.14 -15.64 22.15
CA ARG A 167 19.55 -15.93 23.54
C ARG A 167 19.65 -14.81 24.55
#